data_AF-A0A1B8H753-F1
#
_entry.id   AF-A0A1B8H753-F1
#
_cell.length_a   1.000
_cell.length_b   1.000
_cell.length_c   1.000
_cell.angle_alpha   90.00
_cell.angle_beta   90.00
_cell.angle_gamma   90.00
#
_symmetry.space_group_name_H-M   'P 1'
#
loop_
_entity.id
_entity.type
_entity.pdbx_description
1 polymer ?
#
loop_
_entity_poly.entity_id
_entity_poly.type
_entity_poly.pdbx_seq_one_letter_code
_entity_poly.pdbx_strand_id
1 'polypeptide(L)'
;MRSDDTISQAILCCAQSDDNIRAVILNGSRANKQVKKDKYQDFDLVFFVQDINAAKSVRSWEVHLGVPVLQQCPDDMLPENKDAPARAACPQRHSRCRQAAREDRRGAYISM
;
A
#
# COMPACT_ATOMS: atom_id res chain seq x y z
N MET A 1 8.29 4.46 -17.42
CA MET A 1 8.20 4.10 -15.99
C MET A 1 8.10 5.40 -15.21
N ARG A 2 7.28 5.48 -14.15
CA ARG A 2 7.27 6.67 -13.29
C ARG A 2 8.64 6.84 -12.63
N SER A 3 9.04 8.07 -12.30
CA SER A 3 10.30 8.31 -11.59
C SER A 3 10.24 7.81 -10.15
N ASP A 4 11.38 7.49 -9.56
CA ASP A 4 11.49 7.08 -8.15
C ASP A 4 10.84 8.12 -7.20
N ASP A 5 11.06 9.40 -7.48
CA ASP A 5 10.47 10.51 -6.70
C ASP A 5 8.95 10.52 -6.83
N THR A 6 8.42 10.33 -8.04
CA THR A 6 6.97 10.27 -8.27
C THR A 6 6.33 9.11 -7.51
N ILE A 7 6.96 7.94 -7.50
CA ILE A 7 6.45 6.76 -6.79
C ILE A 7 6.53 7.00 -5.27
N SER A 8 7.64 7.53 -4.78
CA SER A 8 7.83 7.85 -3.36
C SER A 8 6.78 8.84 -2.86
N GLN A 9 6.49 9.90 -3.62
CA GLN A 9 5.43 10.85 -3.28
C GLN A 9 4.04 10.20 -3.27
N ALA A 10 3.75 9.30 -4.21
CA ALA A 10 2.47 8.58 -4.23
C ALA A 10 2.30 7.67 -3.00
N ILE A 11 3.36 7.01 -2.55
CA ILE A 11 3.37 6.18 -1.33
C ILE A 11 3.11 7.05 -0.09
N LEU A 12 3.78 8.20 0.01
CA LEU A 12 3.56 9.13 1.12
C LEU A 12 2.14 9.69 1.14
N CYS A 13 1.61 10.09 -0.01
CA CYS A 13 0.22 10.54 -0.12
C CYS A 13 -0.75 9.45 0.32
N CYS A 14 -0.51 8.20 -0.07
CA CYS A 14 -1.33 7.06 0.38
C CYS A 14 -1.27 6.90 1.90
N ALA A 15 -0.07 6.95 2.49
CA ALA A 15 0.11 6.81 3.93
C ALA A 15 -0.51 7.96 4.74
N GLN A 16 -0.48 9.18 4.21
CA GLN A 16 -1.04 10.37 4.86
C GLN A 16 -2.56 10.48 4.71
N SER A 17 -3.14 9.86 3.67
CA SER A 17 -4.58 9.94 3.40
C SER A 17 -5.40 8.90 4.19
N ASP A 18 -4.73 7.94 4.83
CA ASP A 18 -5.37 6.84 5.57
C ASP A 18 -4.99 6.93 7.05
N ASP A 19 -5.93 7.36 7.88
CA ASP A 19 -5.73 7.49 9.33
C ASP A 19 -5.35 6.17 9.99
N ASN A 20 -5.68 5.01 9.39
CA ASN A 20 -5.30 3.71 9.93
C ASN A 20 -3.78 3.47 9.84
N ILE A 21 -3.10 4.09 8.88
CA ILE A 21 -1.65 3.97 8.68
C ILE A 21 -0.91 4.86 9.69
N ARG A 22 0.08 4.28 10.37
CA ARG A 22 0.88 4.95 11.39
C ARG A 22 2.31 5.22 10.95
N ALA A 23 2.85 4.33 10.13
CA ALA A 23 4.15 4.49 9.51
C ALA A 23 4.21 3.68 8.21
N VAL A 24 5.08 4.11 7.30
CA VAL A 24 5.50 3.34 6.14
C VAL A 24 7.03 3.27 6.15
N ILE A 25 7.56 2.07 5.96
CA ILE A 25 9.01 1.83 5.89
C ILE A 25 9.34 1.30 4.50
N LEU A 26 10.32 1.94 3.85
CA LEU A 26 10.96 1.41 2.66
C LEU A 26 11.97 0.34 3.09
N ASN A 27 11.84 -0.86 2.55
CA ASN A 27 12.71 -1.98 2.83
C ASN A 27 13.43 -2.44 1.55
N GLY A 28 14.13 -3.56 1.63
CA GLY A 28 14.66 -4.29 0.49
C GLY A 28 15.86 -3.63 -0.16
N SER A 29 16.08 -3.97 -1.43
CA SER A 29 17.30 -3.56 -2.15
C SER A 29 17.40 -2.05 -2.31
N ARG A 30 16.27 -1.35 -2.40
CA ARG A 30 16.19 0.09 -2.62
C ARG A 30 16.52 0.91 -1.37
N ALA A 31 16.26 0.36 -0.17
CA ALA A 31 16.68 0.97 1.09
C ALA A 31 18.18 0.79 1.38
N ASN A 32 18.82 -0.19 0.73
CA ASN A 32 20.22 -0.51 0.99
C ASN A 32 21.19 0.37 0.17
N LYS A 33 21.88 1.30 0.85
CA LYS A 33 22.88 2.20 0.25
C LYS A 33 24.10 1.48 -0.36
N GLN A 34 24.35 0.23 0.04
CA GLN A 34 25.47 -0.57 -0.48
C GLN A 34 25.13 -1.24 -1.82
N VAL A 35 23.86 -1.32 -2.20
CA VAL A 35 23.41 -1.90 -3.47
C VAL A 35 23.45 -0.82 -4.55
N LYS A 36 24.03 -1.14 -5.71
CA LYS A 36 24.03 -0.25 -6.86
C LYS A 36 22.59 -0.09 -7.36
N LYS A 37 22.14 1.16 -7.49
CA LYS A 37 20.81 1.45 -8.02
C LYS A 37 20.66 0.98 -9.46
N ASP A 38 19.54 0.33 -9.76
CA ASP A 38 19.19 -0.09 -11.12
C ASP A 38 17.70 0.14 -11.44
N LYS A 39 17.35 -0.02 -12.72
CA LYS A 39 15.98 0.25 -13.22
C LYS A 39 14.99 -0.90 -12.99
N TYR A 40 15.45 -2.04 -12.50
CA TYR A 40 14.68 -3.25 -12.24
C TYR A 40 14.41 -3.47 -10.75
N GLN A 41 15.02 -2.67 -9.87
CA GLN A 41 14.68 -2.68 -8.45
C GLN A 41 13.19 -2.42 -8.24
N ASP A 42 12.61 -3.10 -7.28
CA ASP A 42 11.24 -2.97 -6.83
C ASP A 42 11.12 -2.03 -5.62
N PHE A 43 9.89 -1.82 -5.16
CA PHE A 43 9.58 -1.08 -3.94
C PHE A 43 9.00 -2.05 -2.91
N ASP A 44 9.84 -2.45 -1.97
CA ASP A 44 9.41 -3.22 -0.81
C ASP A 44 8.93 -2.27 0.28
N LEU A 45 7.64 -2.34 0.63
CA LEU A 45 7.03 -1.43 1.60
C LEU A 45 6.42 -2.22 2.75
N VAL A 46 6.64 -1.72 3.97
CA VAL A 46 5.98 -2.21 5.18
C VAL A 46 5.12 -1.09 5.76
N PHE A 47 3.81 -1.30 5.78
CA PHE A 47 2.86 -0.39 6.41
C PHE A 47 2.55 -0.87 7.83
N PHE A 48 2.76 0.01 8.80
CA PHE A 48 2.31 -0.20 10.17
C PHE A 48 0.92 0.41 10.30
N VAL A 49 -0.05 -0.40 10.68
CA VAL A 49 -1.46 -0.01 10.75
C VAL A 49 -2.05 -0.29 12.13
N GLN A 50 -3.09 0.44 12.50
CA GLN A 50 -3.80 0.21 13.76
C GLN A 50 -4.71 -1.04 13.69
N ASP A 51 -5.41 -1.23 12.57
CA ASP A 51 -6.27 -2.39 12.30
C ASP A 51 -5.89 -3.03 10.95
N ILE A 52 -5.40 -4.27 11.01
CA ILE A 52 -5.00 -5.05 9.83
C ILE A 52 -6.20 -5.40 8.96
N ASN A 53 -7.37 -5.70 9.55
CA ASN A 53 -8.55 -6.07 8.77
C ASN A 53 -9.09 -4.88 7.97
N ALA A 54 -9.06 -3.68 8.57
CA ALA A 54 -9.37 -2.44 7.86
C ALA A 54 -8.40 -2.22 6.69
N ALA A 55 -7.10 -2.40 6.92
CA ALA A 55 -6.07 -2.25 5.88
C ALA A 55 -6.21 -3.26 4.73
N LYS A 56 -6.62 -4.50 5.01
CA LYS A 56 -6.84 -5.53 3.98
C LYS A 56 -8.11 -5.29 3.14
N SER A 57 -9.11 -4.61 3.70
CA SER A 57 -10.40 -4.41 3.03
C SER A 57 -10.46 -3.19 2.11
N VAL A 58 -9.59 -2.20 2.33
CA VAL A 58 -9.57 -0.94 1.57
C VAL A 58 -8.35 -0.86 0.65
N ARG A 59 -8.56 -0.77 -0.66
CA ARG A 59 -7.51 -0.59 -1.68
C ARG A 59 -7.11 0.89 -1.86
N SER A 60 -6.81 1.59 -0.77
CA SER A 60 -6.50 3.04 -0.80
C SER A 60 -5.32 3.36 -1.73
N TRP A 61 -4.36 2.44 -1.87
CA TRP A 61 -3.21 2.58 -2.76
C TRP A 61 -3.54 2.60 -4.25
N GLU A 62 -4.65 2.00 -4.72
CA GLU A 62 -5.00 1.97 -6.15
C GLU A 62 -5.29 3.38 -6.68
N VAL A 63 -5.79 4.27 -5.82
CA VAL A 63 -6.05 5.67 -6.13
C VAL A 63 -4.75 6.43 -6.43
N HIS A 64 -3.65 6.05 -5.76
CA HIS A 64 -2.37 6.77 -5.86
C HIS A 64 -1.37 6.08 -6.80
N LEU A 65 -1.31 4.75 -6.79
CA LEU A 65 -0.35 3.94 -7.56
C LEU A 65 -0.93 3.44 -8.89
N GLY A 66 -2.26 3.39 -9.01
CA GLY A 66 -2.98 2.87 -10.16
C GLY A 66 -3.45 1.42 -9.99
N VAL A 67 -4.17 0.93 -11.00
CA VAL A 67 -4.73 -0.43 -11.00
C VAL A 67 -3.61 -1.44 -11.30
N PRO A 68 -3.39 -2.46 -10.45
CA PRO A 68 -2.40 -3.48 -10.71
C PRO A 68 -2.84 -4.37 -11.90
N VAL A 69 -1.89 -4.71 -12.77
CA VAL A 69 -2.13 -5.68 -13.86
C VAL A 69 -2.24 -7.10 -13.31
N LEU A 70 -1.47 -7.41 -12.27
CA LEU A 70 -1.49 -8.66 -11.52
C LEU A 70 -1.38 -8.33 -10.03
N GLN A 71 -2.20 -8.98 -9.20
CA GLN A 71 -2.11 -8.86 -7.75
C GLN A 71 -2.20 -10.23 -7.09
N GLN A 72 -1.35 -10.43 -6.09
CA GLN A 72 -1.36 -11.61 -5.24
C GLN A 72 -1.53 -11.18 -3.78
N CYS A 73 -2.38 -11.92 -3.06
CA CYS A 73 -2.61 -11.73 -1.63
C CYS A 73 -2.40 -13.09 -0.94
N PRO A 74 -1.15 -13.46 -0.58
CA PRO A 74 -0.83 -14.80 -0.09
C PRO A 74 -1.68 -15.24 1.10
N ASP A 75 -1.95 -14.33 2.04
CA ASP A 75 -2.80 -14.61 3.22
C ASP A 75 -4.25 -14.97 2.87
N ASP A 76 -4.72 -14.55 1.69
CA ASP A 76 -6.07 -14.84 1.19
C ASP A 76 -6.09 -16.08 0.29
N MET A 77 -4.92 -16.54 -0.16
CA MET A 77 -4.72 -17.71 -1.03
C MET A 77 -4.46 -18.98 -0.21
N LEU A 78 -5.37 -19.28 0.73
CA LEU A 78 -5.29 -20.51 1.52
C LEU A 78 -5.36 -21.75 0.60
N PRO A 79 -4.64 -22.85 0.95
CA PRO A 79 -4.82 -24.12 0.26
C PRO A 79 -6.30 -24.55 0.34
N GLU A 80 -6.83 -25.10 -0.75
CA GLU A 80 -8.25 -25.47 -0.85
C GLU A 80 -8.68 -26.31 0.36
N ASN A 81 -9.60 -25.76 1.14
CA ASN A 81 -10.33 -26.53 2.15
C ASN A 81 -11.68 -26.88 1.54
N LYS A 82 -11.85 -28.13 1.10
CA LYS A 82 -13.05 -28.60 0.35
C LYS A 82 -14.37 -28.39 1.11
N ASP A 83 -14.29 -28.17 2.42
CA ASP A 83 -15.43 -28.00 3.32
C ASP A 83 -15.68 -26.53 3.73
N ALA A 84 -14.88 -25.57 3.24
CA ALA A 84 -15.08 -24.16 3.55
C ALA A 84 -16.11 -23.52 2.59
N PRO A 85 -17.08 -22.73 3.09
CA PRO A 85 -18.00 -22.00 2.21
C PRO A 85 -17.21 -21.05 1.30
N ALA A 86 -17.62 -20.96 0.03
CA ALA A 86 -16.99 -20.10 -0.96
C ALA A 86 -16.87 -18.67 -0.41
N ARG A 87 -15.63 -18.23 -0.16
CA ARG A 87 -15.40 -16.87 0.35
C ARG A 87 -15.73 -15.87 -0.74
N ALA A 88 -16.36 -14.77 -0.31
CA ALA A 88 -16.65 -13.64 -1.18
C ALA A 88 -15.38 -13.21 -1.88
N ALA A 89 -15.40 -13.26 -3.22
CA ALA A 89 -14.37 -12.66 -4.04
C ALA A 89 -14.13 -11.21 -3.60
N CYS A 90 -12.87 -10.78 -3.67
CA CYS A 90 -12.42 -9.43 -3.35
C CYS A 90 -13.42 -8.39 -3.92
N PRO A 91 -14.20 -7.68 -3.08
CA PRO A 91 -15.28 -6.86 -3.59
C PRO A 91 -14.70 -5.61 -4.24
N GLN A 92 -14.77 -5.55 -5.58
CA GLN A 92 -14.56 -4.32 -6.34
C GLN A 92 -15.74 -3.38 -6.07
N ARG A 93 -15.55 -2.33 -5.26
CA ARG A 93 -16.46 -1.18 -5.27
C ARG A 93 -15.68 0.13 -5.19
N HIS A 94 -15.46 0.72 -6.35
CA HIS A 94 -15.17 2.14 -6.46
C HIS A 94 -16.43 2.96 -6.18
N SER A 95 -16.34 3.99 -5.33
CA SER A 95 -16.91 5.30 -5.68
C SER A 95 -16.43 6.43 -4.75
N ARG A 96 -15.76 7.40 -5.39
CA ARG A 96 -15.68 8.84 -5.12
C ARG A 96 -15.01 9.34 -3.83
N CYS A 97 -13.81 9.89 -4.00
CA CYS A 97 -13.34 11.02 -3.20
C CYS A 97 -13.40 12.29 -4.06
N ARG A 98 -14.36 13.19 -3.76
CA ARG A 98 -14.25 14.62 -4.06
C ARG A 98 -14.06 15.31 -2.71
N GLN A 99 -12.94 16.00 -2.58
CA GLN A 99 -12.65 17.07 -1.61
C GLN A 99 -12.75 16.71 -0.12
N ALA A 100 -11.59 16.67 0.54
CA ALA A 100 -11.41 17.38 1.81
C ALA A 100 -9.91 17.61 2.05
N ALA A 101 -9.46 18.82 1.72
CA ALA A 101 -8.31 19.41 2.38
C ALA A 101 -8.74 19.76 3.81
N ARG A 102 -8.13 19.15 4.83
CA ARG A 102 -8.03 19.75 6.17
C ARG A 102 -6.73 19.32 6.84
N GLU A 103 -6.10 20.32 7.43
CA GLU A 103 -4.88 20.27 8.21
C GLU A 103 -5.07 19.38 9.44
N ASP A 104 -4.18 18.40 9.66
CA ASP A 104 -3.93 17.87 11.00
C ASP A 104 -2.42 17.70 11.23
N ARG A 105 -1.96 18.35 12.29
CA ARG A 105 -0.57 18.35 12.77
C ARG A 105 -0.35 17.08 13.58
N ARG A 106 -0.06 15.95 12.95
CA ARG A 106 0.51 14.80 13.67
C ARG A 106 1.71 14.25 12.93
N GLY A 107 2.86 14.32 13.61
CA GLY A 107 4.17 13.97 13.08
C GLY A 107 4.20 12.53 12.60
N ALA A 108 4.15 12.35 11.29
CA ALA A 108 4.62 11.15 10.62
C ALA A 108 6.15 11.14 10.72
N TYR A 109 6.70 10.27 11.56
CA TYR A 109 8.13 9.98 11.51
C TYR A 109 8.39 9.17 10.24
N ILE A 110 8.85 9.86 9.20
CA ILE A 110 9.32 9.29 7.94
C ILE A 110 10.82 9.05 8.10
N SER A 111 11.26 7.80 8.15
CA SER A 111 12.66 7.46 7.90
C SER A 111 12.76 6.96 6.46
N MET A 112 13.24 7.82 5.56
CA MET A 112 13.71 7.45 4.22
C MET A 112 15.20 7.13 4.22
#